data_AF-A0A3D3PLE0-F1
#
_entry.id   AF-A0A3D3PLE0-F1
#
_cell.length_a   1.000
_cell.length_b   1.000
_cell.length_c   1.000
_cell.angle_alpha   90.00
_cell.angle_beta   90.00
_cell.angle_gamma   90.00
#
_symmetry.space_group_name_H-M   'P 1'
#
loop_
_entity.id
_entity.type
_entity.pdbx_description
1 polymer ?
#
loop_
_entity_poly.entity_id
_entity_poly.type
_entity_poly.pdbx_seq_one_letter_code
_entity_poly.pdbx_strand_id
1 'polypeptide(L)'
;MLRDRALSRFGAIARALGPPSFETRLIDDEAGRGISLQARYCDLVVIGPTDANESIPVVTHDFPGYVVMNAARPVLIVPCDGRFDEIGRKPLIAWDARTAAARAVTDAIPFLKHAAMVDLAVFDPGERATVHGEQPGTDIALYLARHDIRVNVTQ
;
A
#
# COMPACT_ATOMS: atom_id res chain seq x y z
N MET A 1 -4.55 22.60 18.86
CA MET A 1 -4.34 21.71 20.03
C MET A 1 -4.21 20.24 19.66
N LEU A 2 -5.24 19.57 19.09
CA LEU A 2 -5.13 18.14 18.77
C LEU A 2 -4.11 17.86 17.64
N ARG A 3 -4.15 18.66 16.56
CA ARG A 3 -3.22 18.58 15.41
C ARG A 3 -1.76 18.75 15.84
N ASP A 4 -1.48 19.78 16.66
CA ASP A 4 -0.13 20.08 17.17
C ASP A 4 0.41 18.96 18.07
N ARG A 5 -0.47 18.35 18.88
CA ARG A 5 -0.12 17.22 19.74
C ARG A 5 0.22 15.97 18.93
N ALA A 6 -0.57 15.66 17.89
CA ALA A 6 -0.30 14.53 17.01
C ALA A 6 1.04 14.68 16.28
N LEU A 7 1.32 15.87 15.72
CA LEU A 7 2.58 16.15 15.03
C LEU A 7 3.78 16.10 15.99
N SER A 8 3.63 16.64 17.20
CA SER A 8 4.67 16.58 18.24
C SER A 8 4.96 15.15 18.68
N ARG A 9 3.91 14.32 18.84
CA ARG A 9 4.05 12.89 19.17
C ARG A 9 4.78 12.14 18.06
N PHE A 10 4.41 12.36 16.79
CA PHE A 10 5.10 11.75 15.66
C PHE A 10 6.59 12.13 15.64
N GLY A 11 6.91 13.43 15.81
CA GLY A 11 8.29 13.89 15.87
C GLY A 11 9.09 13.30 17.04
N ALA A 12 8.47 13.09 18.20
CA ALA A 12 9.11 12.40 19.33
C ALA A 12 9.42 10.93 19.02
N ILE A 13 8.47 10.20 18.42
CA ILE A 13 8.65 8.80 18.01
C ILE A 13 9.74 8.68 16.94
N ALA A 14 9.68 9.51 15.89
CA ALA A 14 10.69 9.52 14.83
C ALA A 14 12.09 9.75 15.38
N ARG A 15 12.27 10.74 16.28
CA ARG A 15 13.57 10.99 16.94
C ARG A 15 14.05 9.79 17.74
N ALA A 16 13.16 9.13 18.48
CA ALA A 16 13.53 7.97 19.28
C ALA A 16 13.95 6.76 18.43
N LEU A 17 13.34 6.58 17.25
CA LEU A 17 13.71 5.54 16.29
C LEU A 17 14.98 5.86 15.48
N GLY A 18 15.36 7.14 15.39
CA GLY A 18 16.62 7.60 14.81
C GLY A 18 16.80 7.33 13.31
N PRO A 19 15.83 7.65 12.43
CA PRO A 19 16.04 7.56 10.98
C PRO A 19 17.14 8.54 10.54
N PRO A 20 17.78 8.32 9.38
CA PRO A 20 18.83 9.21 8.85
C PRO A 20 18.38 10.68 8.75
N SER A 21 17.10 10.91 8.44
CA SER A 21 16.46 12.23 8.45
C SER A 21 14.94 12.06 8.60
N PHE A 22 14.26 13.06 9.15
CA PHE A 22 12.80 13.14 9.13
C PHE A 22 12.34 14.59 9.06
N GLU A 23 11.15 14.81 8.50
CA GLU A 23 10.48 16.10 8.44
C GLU A 23 9.05 15.95 8.98
N THR A 24 8.52 17.01 9.58
CA THR A 24 7.12 17.09 10.00
C THR A 24 6.46 18.27 9.31
N ARG A 25 5.29 18.05 8.70
CA ARG A 25 4.50 19.10 8.05
C ARG A 25 3.12 19.19 8.65
N LEU A 26 2.63 20.41 8.83
CA LEU A 26 1.22 20.68 9.12
C LEU A 26 0.61 21.32 7.87
N ILE A 27 -0.43 20.71 7.34
CA ILE A 27 -1.13 21.18 6.14
C ILE A 27 -2.54 21.54 6.56
N ASP A 28 -2.99 22.74 6.19
CA ASP A 28 -4.36 23.18 6.44
C ASP A 28 -5.21 22.90 5.20
N ASP A 29 -5.61 21.64 5.05
CA ASP A 29 -6.47 21.12 3.98
C ASP A 29 -7.28 19.92 4.51
N GLU A 30 -8.22 19.42 3.72
CA GLU A 30 -8.83 18.11 3.94
C GLU A 30 -7.76 17.01 3.85
N ALA A 31 -7.80 16.04 4.77
CA ALA A 31 -6.69 15.10 4.96
C ALA A 31 -6.36 14.30 3.69
N GLY A 32 -7.38 13.80 2.99
CA GLY A 32 -7.22 13.03 1.76
C GLY A 32 -6.56 13.83 0.65
N ARG A 33 -7.03 15.06 0.42
CA ARG A 33 -6.43 16.01 -0.54
C ARG A 33 -5.00 16.38 -0.17
N GLY A 34 -4.78 16.78 1.08
CA GLY A 34 -3.46 17.20 1.55
C GLY A 34 -2.41 16.10 1.38
N ILE A 35 -2.74 14.87 1.77
CA ILE A 35 -1.83 13.72 1.61
C ILE A 35 -1.63 13.38 0.14
N SER A 36 -2.69 13.33 -0.67
CA SER A 36 -2.59 13.02 -2.11
C SER A 36 -1.72 14.04 -2.86
N LEU A 37 -1.79 15.33 -2.49
CA LEU A 37 -0.93 16.37 -3.04
C LEU A 37 0.54 16.17 -2.66
N GLN A 38 0.83 15.83 -1.40
CA GLN A 38 2.20 15.58 -0.94
C GLN A 38 2.78 14.26 -1.48
N ALA A 39 1.93 13.28 -1.79
CA ALA A 39 2.36 11.97 -2.28
C ALA A 39 3.25 12.04 -3.53
N ARG A 40 3.17 13.13 -4.31
CA ARG A 40 4.05 13.33 -5.49
C ARG A 40 5.55 13.30 -5.14
N TYR A 41 5.90 13.66 -3.90
CA TYR A 41 7.28 13.79 -3.43
C TYR A 41 7.75 12.65 -2.54
N CYS A 42 7.03 11.53 -2.49
CA CYS A 42 7.43 10.33 -1.78
C CYS A 42 7.41 9.12 -2.72
N ASP A 43 7.99 8.00 -2.27
CA ASP A 43 7.93 6.72 -2.98
C ASP A 43 6.77 5.83 -2.47
N LEU A 44 6.33 6.05 -1.24
CA LEU A 44 5.27 5.30 -0.55
C LEU A 44 4.48 6.22 0.38
N VAL A 45 3.15 6.07 0.38
CA VAL A 45 2.26 6.71 1.35
C VAL A 45 1.86 5.67 2.41
N VAL A 46 2.03 5.98 3.69
CA VAL A 46 1.62 5.11 4.80
C VAL A 46 0.54 5.82 5.61
N ILE A 47 -0.62 5.19 5.74
CA ILE A 47 -1.78 5.72 6.49
C ILE A 47 -2.40 4.64 7.38
N GLY A 48 -3.08 5.04 8.44
CA GLY A 48 -3.96 4.15 9.20
C GLY A 48 -5.35 4.03 8.56
N PRO A 49 -6.18 3.06 8.97
CA PRO A 49 -7.58 3.04 8.59
C PRO A 49 -8.31 4.26 9.15
N THR A 50 -9.46 4.59 8.56
CA THR A 50 -10.44 5.42 9.27
C THR A 50 -11.05 4.58 10.37
N ASP A 51 -10.87 4.96 11.63
CA ASP A 51 -11.68 4.41 12.71
C ASP A 51 -13.09 4.98 12.57
N ALA A 52 -14.07 4.12 12.29
CA ALA A 52 -15.48 4.51 12.18
C ALA A 52 -16.03 5.09 13.48
N ASN A 53 -15.38 4.81 14.62
CA ASN A 53 -15.77 5.26 15.95
C ASN A 53 -15.02 6.53 16.41
N GLU A 54 -13.96 6.93 15.70
CA GLU A 54 -13.19 8.13 16.00
C GLU A 54 -13.53 9.23 14.98
N SER A 55 -14.48 10.09 15.32
CA SER A 55 -14.83 11.24 14.49
C SER A 55 -13.73 12.31 14.57
N ILE A 56 -12.71 12.18 13.72
CA ILE A 56 -11.74 13.24 13.47
C ILE A 56 -12.34 14.17 12.41
N PRO A 57 -12.67 15.44 12.71
CA PRO A 57 -13.45 16.31 11.81
C PRO A 57 -12.84 16.56 10.42
N VAL A 58 -11.56 16.25 10.24
CA VAL A 58 -10.78 16.48 9.00
C VAL A 58 -10.62 15.21 8.16
N VAL A 59 -10.95 14.05 8.74
CA VAL A 59 -10.84 12.74 8.08
C VAL A 59 -12.23 12.34 7.66
N THR A 60 -12.49 12.32 6.35
CA THR A 60 -13.75 11.81 5.82
C THR A 60 -13.82 10.29 6.04
N HIS A 61 -15.03 9.73 6.11
CA HIS A 61 -15.22 8.29 6.31
C HIS A 61 -14.50 7.45 5.22
N ASP A 62 -14.33 8.00 4.02
CA ASP A 62 -13.64 7.37 2.88
C ASP A 62 -12.18 7.84 2.69
N PHE A 63 -11.54 8.38 3.73
CA PHE A 63 -10.18 8.92 3.61
C PHE A 63 -9.16 7.94 2.97
N PRO A 64 -9.05 6.66 3.37
CA PRO A 64 -8.13 5.73 2.73
C PRO A 64 -8.50 5.44 1.27
N GLY A 65 -9.79 5.31 0.96
CA GLY A 65 -10.27 5.10 -0.41
C GLY A 65 -9.93 6.30 -1.30
N TYR A 66 -10.17 7.53 -0.81
CA TYR A 66 -9.78 8.75 -1.50
C TYR A 66 -8.28 8.80 -1.79
N VAL A 67 -7.43 8.48 -0.80
CA VAL A 67 -5.97 8.51 -0.97
C VAL A 67 -5.53 7.43 -1.97
N VAL A 68 -6.05 6.20 -1.90
CA VAL A 68 -5.73 5.13 -2.88
C VAL A 68 -6.08 5.56 -4.31
N MET A 69 -7.20 6.26 -4.50
CA MET A 69 -7.67 6.68 -5.82
C MET A 69 -6.94 7.93 -6.37
N ASN A 70 -6.41 8.80 -5.50
CA ASN A 70 -5.88 10.10 -5.90
C ASN A 70 -4.36 10.27 -5.65
N ALA A 71 -3.73 9.40 -4.87
CA ALA A 71 -2.29 9.43 -4.68
C ALA A 71 -1.57 8.97 -5.96
N ALA A 72 -0.48 9.66 -6.29
CA ALA A 72 0.36 9.29 -7.42
C ALA A 72 1.31 8.11 -7.12
N ARG A 73 1.25 7.54 -5.91
CA ARG A 73 2.19 6.57 -5.34
C ARG A 73 1.46 5.42 -4.67
N PRO A 74 2.11 4.25 -4.49
CA PRO A 74 1.53 3.16 -3.72
C PRO A 74 1.16 3.62 -2.31
N VAL A 75 0.05 3.07 -1.81
CA VAL A 75 -0.50 3.37 -0.49
C VAL A 75 -0.49 2.09 0.35
N LEU A 76 0.20 2.14 1.49
CA LEU A 76 0.18 1.11 2.51
C LEU A 76 -0.77 1.54 3.64
N ILE A 77 -1.83 0.75 3.83
CA ILE A 77 -2.78 0.95 4.92
C ILE A 77 -2.39 0.02 6.07
N VAL A 78 -2.05 0.59 7.22
CA VAL A 78 -1.64 -0.15 8.42
C VAL A 78 -2.84 -0.32 9.34
N PRO A 79 -3.33 -1.54 9.61
CA PRO A 79 -4.48 -1.77 10.49
C PRO A 79 -4.30 -1.11 11.87
N CYS A 80 -5.41 -0.66 12.46
CA CYS A 80 -5.42 -0.03 13.80
C CYS A 80 -5.13 -1.02 14.93
N ASP A 81 -5.47 -2.29 14.71
CA ASP A 81 -5.33 -3.35 15.70
C ASP A 81 -4.24 -4.35 15.31
N GLY A 82 -3.53 -4.83 16.32
CA GLY A 82 -2.49 -5.84 16.19
C GLY A 82 -1.08 -5.29 16.35
N ARG A 83 -0.13 -6.22 16.40
CA ARG A 83 1.30 -5.93 16.43
C ARG A 83 1.94 -6.57 15.21
N PHE A 84 2.60 -5.74 14.41
CA PHE A 84 3.23 -6.13 13.15
C PHE A 84 4.74 -5.95 13.27
N ASP A 85 5.43 -6.96 13.80
CA ASP A 85 6.89 -6.93 13.94
C ASP A 85 7.61 -7.15 12.60
N GLU A 86 6.94 -7.77 11.63
CA GLU A 86 7.43 -8.02 10.28
C GLU A 86 6.38 -7.59 9.25
N ILE A 87 6.82 -7.11 8.08
CA ILE A 87 5.95 -6.72 6.96
C ILE A 87 6.27 -7.64 5.77
N GLY A 88 5.24 -8.15 5.09
CA GLY A 88 5.40 -8.77 3.78
C GLY A 88 6.07 -10.15 3.75
N ARG A 89 6.10 -10.90 4.86
CA ARG A 89 6.71 -12.25 4.88
C ARG A 89 5.96 -13.28 4.03
N LYS A 90 4.62 -13.17 4.00
CA LYS A 90 3.72 -14.00 3.17
C LYS A 90 2.65 -13.13 2.50
N PRO A 91 3.01 -12.36 1.46
CA PRO A 91 2.07 -11.52 0.74
C PRO A 91 1.07 -12.36 -0.05
N LEU A 92 -0.19 -11.94 -0.05
CA LEU A 92 -1.20 -12.40 -1.00
C LEU A 92 -1.42 -11.32 -2.05
N ILE A 93 -1.37 -11.69 -3.33
CA ILE A 93 -1.68 -10.81 -4.46
C ILE A 93 -2.97 -11.30 -5.10
N ALA A 94 -3.98 -10.43 -5.14
CA ALA A 94 -5.16 -10.62 -5.96
C ALA A 94 -4.89 -10.10 -7.37
N TRP A 95 -4.99 -10.97 -8.37
CA TRP A 95 -4.62 -10.67 -9.75
C TRP A 95 -5.79 -10.84 -10.71
N ASP A 96 -6.21 -9.74 -11.34
CA ASP A 96 -7.27 -9.69 -12.36
C ASP A 96 -6.76 -9.26 -13.75
N ALA A 97 -5.44 -9.20 -13.92
CA ALA A 97 -4.74 -8.75 -15.12
C ALA A 97 -5.11 -7.34 -15.64
N ARG A 98 -5.72 -6.49 -14.81
CA ARG A 98 -5.99 -5.08 -15.15
C ARG A 98 -4.78 -4.20 -14.81
N THR A 99 -4.75 -3.01 -15.39
CA THR A 99 -3.68 -2.02 -15.19
C THR A 99 -3.46 -1.69 -13.72
N ALA A 100 -4.53 -1.66 -12.92
CA ALA A 100 -4.45 -1.40 -11.48
C ALA A 100 -3.70 -2.52 -10.74
N ALA A 101 -4.00 -3.80 -11.02
CA ALA A 101 -3.28 -4.92 -10.45
C ALA A 101 -1.82 -4.97 -10.92
N ALA A 102 -1.55 -4.75 -12.21
CA ALA A 102 -0.19 -4.68 -12.74
C ALA A 102 0.65 -3.59 -12.04
N ARG A 103 0.07 -2.41 -11.82
CA ARG A 103 0.72 -1.33 -11.08
C ARG A 103 0.94 -1.70 -9.62
N ALA A 104 -0.06 -2.24 -8.94
CA ALA A 104 0.04 -2.65 -7.54
C ALA A 104 1.15 -3.69 -7.34
N VAL A 105 1.26 -4.69 -8.24
CA VAL A 105 2.33 -5.69 -8.18
C VAL A 105 3.70 -5.05 -8.41
N THR A 106 3.82 -4.18 -9.42
CA THR A 106 5.08 -3.50 -9.73
C THR A 106 5.56 -2.65 -8.55
N ASP A 107 4.66 -1.85 -7.97
CA ASP A 107 4.95 -0.98 -6.83
C ASP A 107 5.30 -1.78 -5.56
N ALA A 108 4.80 -3.01 -5.44
CA ALA A 108 5.06 -3.88 -4.30
C ALA A 108 6.40 -4.65 -4.37
N ILE A 109 7.08 -4.69 -5.52
CA ILE A 109 8.34 -5.47 -5.71
C ILE A 109 9.35 -5.30 -4.58
N PRO A 110 9.64 -4.08 -4.05
CA PRO A 110 10.58 -3.92 -2.95
C PRO A 110 10.20 -4.72 -1.70
N PHE A 111 8.91 -4.85 -1.40
CA PHE A 111 8.42 -5.69 -0.31
C PHE A 111 8.47 -7.17 -0.67
N LEU A 112 8.01 -7.53 -1.87
CA LEU A 112 7.91 -8.92 -2.33
C LEU A 112 9.28 -9.61 -2.42
N LYS A 113 10.36 -8.87 -2.71
CA LYS A 113 11.73 -9.41 -2.72
C LYS A 113 12.19 -9.96 -1.36
N HIS A 114 11.61 -9.46 -0.27
CA HIS A 114 11.92 -9.92 1.08
C HIS A 114 10.93 -10.99 1.57
N ALA A 115 9.92 -11.33 0.76
CA ALA A 115 8.93 -12.35 1.10
C ALA A 115 9.54 -13.75 1.10
N ALA A 116 9.08 -14.60 2.01
CA ALA A 116 9.44 -16.01 2.00
C ALA A 116 8.76 -16.75 0.83
N MET A 117 7.51 -16.40 0.55
CA MET A 117 6.68 -16.89 -0.54
C MET A 117 5.55 -15.88 -0.79
N VAL A 118 5.22 -15.63 -2.05
CA VAL A 118 4.05 -14.84 -2.46
C VAL A 118 2.95 -15.78 -2.94
N ASP A 119 1.76 -15.70 -2.34
CA ASP A 119 0.58 -16.38 -2.85
C ASP A 119 -0.08 -15.47 -3.91
N LEU A 120 -0.27 -15.98 -5.12
CA LEU A 120 -0.88 -15.26 -6.24
C LEU A 120 -2.26 -15.88 -6.52
N ALA A 121 -3.31 -15.19 -6.09
CA ALA A 121 -4.69 -15.57 -6.36
C ALA A 121 -5.18 -14.92 -7.66
N VAL A 122 -5.46 -15.74 -8.67
CA VAL A 122 -5.90 -15.27 -9.99
C VAL A 122 -7.42 -15.27 -10.05
N PHE A 123 -8.02 -14.10 -10.26
CA PHE A 123 -9.47 -13.92 -10.35
C PHE A 123 -9.88 -13.55 -11.78
N ASP A 124 -11.07 -14.01 -12.17
CA ASP A 124 -11.73 -13.70 -13.45
C ASP A 124 -10.85 -13.93 -14.70
N PRO A 125 -10.41 -15.18 -14.98
CA PRO A 125 -9.71 -15.50 -16.22
C PRO A 125 -10.63 -15.45 -17.47
N GLY A 126 -11.94 -15.24 -17.29
CA GLY A 126 -12.99 -15.55 -18.27
C GLY A 126 -13.17 -14.52 -19.38
N GLU A 127 -13.00 -13.23 -19.13
CA GLU A 127 -13.25 -12.19 -20.15
C GLU A 127 -12.07 -11.97 -21.12
N ARG A 128 -10.87 -12.49 -20.81
CA ARG A 128 -9.65 -12.30 -21.62
C ARG A 128 -8.72 -13.52 -21.69
N ALA A 129 -9.29 -14.73 -21.67
CA ALA A 129 -8.52 -15.97 -21.88
C ALA A 129 -7.68 -15.96 -23.18
N THR A 130 -8.02 -15.11 -24.15
CA THR A 130 -7.27 -14.95 -25.41
C THR A 130 -6.08 -13.98 -25.33
N VAL A 131 -5.91 -13.21 -24.25
CA VAL A 131 -4.85 -12.19 -24.11
C VAL A 131 -3.72 -12.63 -23.15
N HIS A 132 -3.95 -13.62 -22.29
CA HIS A 132 -3.02 -14.03 -21.21
C HIS A 132 -2.40 -15.42 -21.38
N GLY A 133 -2.36 -15.93 -22.62
CA GLY A 133 -1.85 -17.27 -22.92
C GLY A 133 -2.77 -18.40 -22.40
N GLU A 134 -2.32 -19.65 -22.54
CA GLU A 134 -3.11 -20.84 -22.22
C GLU A 134 -3.33 -21.07 -20.70
N GLN A 135 -2.52 -20.44 -19.85
CA GLN A 135 -2.56 -20.63 -18.40
C GLN A 135 -2.63 -19.29 -17.65
N PRO A 136 -3.80 -18.91 -17.11
CA PRO A 136 -3.99 -17.67 -16.35
C PRO A 136 -2.99 -17.55 -15.20
N GLY A 137 -2.33 -16.40 -15.10
CA GLY A 137 -1.33 -16.13 -14.05
C GLY A 137 0.11 -16.50 -14.40
N THR A 138 0.35 -17.23 -15.49
CA THR A 138 1.71 -17.69 -15.86
C THR A 138 2.65 -16.53 -16.16
N ASP A 139 2.21 -15.57 -16.97
CA ASP A 139 3.05 -14.43 -17.35
C ASP A 139 3.44 -13.56 -16.15
N ILE A 140 2.52 -13.35 -15.21
CA ILE A 140 2.81 -12.56 -14.00
C ILE A 140 3.68 -13.35 -13.02
N ALA A 141 3.53 -14.67 -12.92
CA ALA A 141 4.42 -15.50 -12.12
C ALA A 141 5.85 -15.48 -12.69
N LEU A 142 6.00 -15.57 -14.02
CA LEU A 142 7.30 -15.42 -14.69
C LEU A 142 7.90 -14.02 -14.49
N TYR A 143 7.08 -12.97 -14.58
CA TYR A 143 7.51 -11.60 -14.28
C TYR A 143 8.07 -11.48 -12.86
N LEU A 144 7.36 -12.01 -11.86
CA LEU A 144 7.81 -12.01 -10.46
C LEU A 144 9.08 -12.86 -10.27
N ALA A 145 9.16 -14.02 -10.92
CA ALA A 145 10.35 -14.86 -10.90
C ALA A 145 11.60 -14.14 -11.46
N ARG A 146 11.44 -13.30 -12.49
CA ARG A 146 12.53 -12.45 -13.02
C ARG A 146 13.02 -11.38 -12.02
N HIS A 147 12.24 -11.10 -10.99
CA HIS A 147 12.62 -10.23 -9.88
C HIS A 147 13.14 -11.01 -8.65
N ASP A 148 13.45 -12.30 -8.81
CA ASP A 148 13.86 -13.24 -7.76
C ASP A 148 12.80 -13.46 -6.67
N ILE A 149 11.52 -13.31 -7.03
CA ILE A 149 10.39 -13.50 -6.10
C ILE A 149 9.83 -14.91 -6.27
N ARG A 150 9.72 -15.65 -5.16
CA ARG A 150 9.08 -16.97 -5.12
C ARG A 150 7.56 -16.82 -5.09
N VAL A 151 6.87 -17.46 -6.02
CA VAL A 151 5.42 -17.35 -6.18
C VAL A 151 4.77 -18.74 -6.14
N ASN A 152 3.65 -18.84 -5.42
CA ASN A 152 2.72 -19.95 -5.45
C ASN A 152 1.42 -19.46 -6.10
N VAL A 153 1.03 -20.06 -7.23
CA VAL A 153 -0.17 -19.63 -7.96
C VAL A 153 -1.38 -20.44 -7.50
N THR A 154 -2.44 -19.74 -7.09
CA THR A 154 -3.72 -20.30 -6.66
C THR A 154 -4.85 -19.76 -7.55
N GLN A 155 -5.75 -20.65 -7.99
CA GLN A 155 -6.91 -20.33 -8.82
C GLN A 155 -8.21 -20.53 -8.03
#